data_AF-A0AAV1VV43-F1
#
_entry.id   AF-A0AAV1VV43-F1
#
_cell.length_a   1.000
_cell.length_b   1.000
_cell.length_c   1.000
_cell.angle_alpha   90.00
_cell.angle_beta   90.00
_cell.angle_gamma   90.00
#
_symmetry.space_group_name_H-M   'P 1'
#
loop_
_entity.id
_entity.type
_entity.pdbx_description
1 polymer ?
#
loop_
_entity_poly.entity_id
_entity_poly.type
_entity_poly.pdbx_seq_one_letter_code
_entity_poly.pdbx_strand_id
1 'polypeptide(L)' 'MAASFSVFVPIDHTDPSVREFATFAVAKHNRDSRQNLKFESVVKAEMKEADFPIYRIGLTAKNGDAVNNYETTNLETL' A
#
# COMPACT_ATOMS: atom_id res chain seq x y z
N MET A 1 8.02 9.88 30.90
CA MET A 1 6.85 10.26 30.06
C MET A 1 7.35 10.26 28.62
N ALA A 2 7.35 9.10 27.96
CA ALA A 2 7.74 9.02 26.55
C ALA A 2 6.52 9.47 25.75
N ALA A 3 6.61 10.60 25.05
CA ALA A 3 5.66 10.90 24.00
C ALA A 3 5.89 9.84 22.92
N SER A 4 5.06 8.80 22.93
CA SER A 4 4.95 7.87 21.81
C SER A 4 4.33 8.65 20.65
N PHE A 5 5.17 9.42 19.95
CA PHE A 5 4.77 10.01 18.68
C PHE A 5 4.54 8.83 17.75
N SER A 6 3.26 8.55 17.53
CA SER A 6 2.78 7.46 16.71
C SER A 6 2.97 7.87 15.23
N VAL A 7 4.23 7.98 14.81
CA VAL A 7 4.68 8.46 13.50
C VAL A 7 4.85 7.28 12.55
N PHE A 8 4.45 7.48 11.30
CA PHE A 8 4.76 6.55 10.22
C PHE A 8 6.27 6.57 9.93
N VAL A 9 6.92 5.43 10.10
CA VAL A 9 8.33 5.22 9.81
C VAL A 9 8.44 4.68 8.39
N PRO A 10 9.26 5.29 7.50
CA PRO A 10 9.50 4.72 6.18
C PRO A 10 10.15 3.35 6.30
N ILE A 11 9.63 2.38 5.58
CA ILE A 11 10.16 1.02 5.48
C ILE A 11 10.66 0.76 4.06
N ASP A 12 11.41 -0.33 3.89
CA ASP A 12 11.89 -0.73 2.58
C ASP A 12 10.71 -1.16 1.68
N HIS A 13 10.45 -0.38 0.64
CA HIS A 13 9.40 -0.66 -0.34
C HIS A 13 9.79 -1.76 -1.33
N THR A 14 11.06 -2.17 -1.35
CA THR A 14 11.56 -3.29 -2.14
C THR A 14 11.41 -4.63 -1.43
N ASP A 15 11.00 -4.63 -0.15
CA ASP A 15 10.72 -5.84 0.59
C ASP A 15 9.65 -6.68 -0.15
N PRO A 16 9.90 -7.98 -0.38
CA PRO A 16 8.96 -8.88 -1.04
C PRO A 16 7.55 -8.82 -0.43
N SER A 17 7.47 -8.71 0.90
CA SER A 17 6.21 -8.64 1.65
C SER A 17 5.40 -7.41 1.25
N VAL A 18 6.04 -6.24 1.14
CA VAL A 18 5.39 -4.98 0.75
C VAL A 18 4.85 -5.07 -0.68
N ARG A 19 5.62 -5.69 -1.58
CA ARG A 19 5.21 -5.91 -2.97
C ARG A 19 4.03 -6.89 -3.07
N GLU A 20 4.03 -7.95 -2.27
CA GLU A 20 2.91 -8.89 -2.20
C GLU A 20 1.64 -8.21 -1.69
N PHE A 21 1.74 -7.40 -0.63
CA PHE A 21 0.60 -6.61 -0.13
C PHE A 21 0.06 -5.65 -1.18
N ALA A 22 0.93 -4.90 -1.86
CA ALA A 22 0.52 -3.97 -2.92
C ALA A 22 -0.18 -4.70 -4.07
N THR A 23 0.34 -5.87 -4.47
CA THR A 23 -0.25 -6.71 -5.52
C THR A 23 -1.62 -7.23 -5.10
N PHE A 24 -1.75 -7.71 -3.86
CA PHE A 24 -3.00 -8.18 -3.30
C PHE A 24 -4.05 -7.07 -3.23
N ALA A 25 -3.66 -5.88 -2.79
CA ALA A 25 -4.54 -4.72 -2.74
C ALA A 25 -5.11 -4.40 -4.12
N VAL A 26 -4.25 -4.29 -5.15
CA VAL A 26 -4.69 -4.06 -6.54
C VAL A 26 -5.65 -5.15 -7.02
N ALA A 27 -5.34 -6.43 -6.75
CA ALA A 27 -6.22 -7.55 -7.11
C ALA A 27 -7.59 -7.48 -6.41
N LYS A 28 -7.61 -7.13 -5.12
CA LYS A 28 -8.84 -6.94 -4.35
C LYS A 28 -9.67 -5.78 -4.90
N HIS A 29 -9.04 -4.63 -5.15
CA HIS A 29 -9.72 -3.48 -5.75
C HIS A 29 -10.30 -3.81 -7.14
N ASN A 30 -9.56 -4.54 -7.98
CA ASN A 30 -10.06 -5.00 -9.27
C ASN A 30 -11.31 -5.89 -9.12
N ARG A 31 -11.31 -6.79 -8.14
CA ARG A 31 -12.45 -7.67 -7.84
C ARG A 31 -13.66 -6.87 -7.35
N ASP A 32 -13.45 -5.91 -6.46
CA ASP A 32 -14.51 -5.16 -5.79
C ASP A 32 -15.10 -4.06 -6.71
N SER A 33 -14.24 -3.32 -7.39
CA SER A 33 -14.61 -2.20 -8.27
C SER A 33 -14.85 -2.61 -9.73
N ARG A 34 -14.72 -3.90 -10.08
CA ARG A 34 -14.75 -4.42 -11.46
C ARG A 34 -13.80 -3.69 -12.41
N GLN A 35 -12.64 -3.29 -11.89
CA GLN A 35 -11.57 -2.65 -12.67
C GLN A 35 -10.51 -3.68 -13.09
N ASN A 36 -9.61 -3.27 -13.99
CA ASN A 36 -8.50 -4.10 -14.46
C ASN A 36 -7.17 -3.35 -14.34
N LEU A 37 -6.91 -2.82 -13.15
CA LEU A 37 -5.66 -2.15 -12.82
C LEU A 37 -4.50 -3.16 -12.86
N LYS A 38 -3.41 -2.81 -13.54
CA LYS A 38 -2.19 -3.61 -13.56
C LYS A 38 -1.17 -3.01 -12.60
N PHE A 39 -0.85 -3.72 -11.53
CA PHE A 39 0.21 -3.32 -10.60
C PHE A 39 1.52 -3.09 -11.36
N GLU A 40 2.18 -1.96 -11.10
CA GLU A 40 3.45 -1.59 -11.74
C GLU A 40 4.59 -1.62 -10.72
N SER A 41 4.52 -0.79 -9.68
CA SER A 41 5.59 -0.72 -8.67
C SER A 41 5.08 -0.16 -7.34
N VAL A 42 5.84 -0.40 -6.25
CA VAL A 42 5.64 0.31 -4.98
C VAL A 42 6.54 1.52 -4.99
N VAL A 43 5.97 2.70 -4.77
CA VAL A 43 6.71 3.98 -4.74
C VAL A 43 6.98 4.45 -3.31
N LYS A 44 6.19 3.97 -2.35
CA LYS A 44 6.34 4.35 -0.93
C LYS A 44 5.83 3.24 -0.04
N ALA A 45 6.51 3.02 1.08
CA ALA A 45 6.01 2.15 2.14
C ALA A 45 6.37 2.76 3.50
N GLU A 46 5.37 2.85 4.37
CA GLU A 46 5.52 3.36 5.73
C GLU A 46 4.78 2.43 6.69
N MET A 47 5.35 2.25 7.88
CA MET A 47 4.78 1.45 8.94
C MET A 47 4.62 2.31 10.19
N LYS A 48 3.53 2.11 10.92
CA LYS A 48 3.33 2.69 12.23
C LYS A 48 3.23 1.59 13.26
N GLU A 49 4.18 1.57 14.19
CA GLU A 49 4.15 0.67 15.34
C GLU A 49 3.02 1.07 16.29
N ALA A 50 2.10 0.14 16.49
CA ALA A 50 0.99 0.19 17.42
C ALA A 50 0.65 -1.26 17.83
N ASP A 51 -0.27 -1.46 18.78
CA ASP A 51 -0.73 -2.82 19.15
C ASP A 51 -1.20 -3.64 17.94
N PHE A 52 -1.70 -2.95 16.90
CA PHE A 52 -1.87 -3.48 15.54
C PHE A 52 -1.09 -2.60 14.56
N PRO A 53 -0.04 -3.11 13.89
CA PRO A 53 0.79 -2.31 13.02
C PRO A 53 0.00 -1.83 11.79
N ILE A 54 0.04 -0.53 11.54
CA ILE A 54 -0.62 0.08 10.39
C ILE A 54 0.42 0.28 9.29
N TYR A 55 0.22 -0.38 8.16
CA TYR A 55 1.03 -0.18 6.97
C TYR A 55 0.33 0.78 6.01
N ARG A 56 1.08 1.75 5.50
CA ARG A 56 0.66 2.69 4.46
C ARG A 56 1.57 2.48 3.25
N ILE A 57 0.99 2.00 2.16
CA ILE A 57 1.73 1.60 0.97
C ILE A 57 1.23 2.44 -0.20
N GLY A 58 2.12 3.22 -0.80
CA GLY A 58 1.89 3.93 -2.06
C GLY A 58 2.40 3.09 -3.22
N LEU A 59 1.54 2.83 -4.20
CA LEU A 59 1.85 2.01 -5.37
C LEU A 59 1.41 2.71 -6.67
N THR A 60 2.04 2.36 -7.78
CA THR A 60 1.57 2.72 -9.12
C THR A 60 0.88 1.55 -9.77
N ALA A 61 -0.24 1.82 -10.43
CA ALA A 61 -0.93 0.84 -11.25
C ALA A 61 -1.40 1.48 -12.55
N LYS A 62 -1.40 0.69 -13.62
CA LYS A 62 -1.88 1.10 -14.94
C LYS A 62 -3.36 0.82 -15.08
N ASN A 63 -4.11 1.82 -15.54
CA ASN A 63 -5.46 1.65 -16.04
C ASN A 63 -5.46 1.92 -17.55
N GLY A 64 -5.31 0.87 -18.35
CA GLY A 64 -5.02 1.01 -19.78
C GLY A 64 -3.64 1.65 -20.00
N ASP A 65 -3.59 2.77 -20.72
CA ASP A 65 -2.36 3.51 -21.01
C ASP A 65 -1.97 4.53 -19.91
N ALA A 66 -2.88 4.82 -18.98
CA ALA A 66 -2.63 5.77 -17.90
C ALA A 66 -1.99 5.07 -16.68
N VAL A 67 -0.86 5.59 -16.21
CA VAL A 67 -0.27 5.21 -14.91
C VAL A 67 -0.84 6.15 -13.86
N ASN A 68 -1.44 5.58 -12.82
CA ASN A 68 -1.95 6.35 -11.68
C ASN A 68 -1.29 5.88 -10.38
N ASN A 69 -1.15 6.81 -9.45
CA ASN A 69 -0.67 6.54 -8.10
C ASN A 69 -1.85 6.24 -7.18
N TYR A 70 -1.73 5.16 -6.42
CA TYR A 70 -2.71 4.70 -5.45
C TYR A 70 -2.05 4.57 -4.09
N GLU A 71 -2.83 4.75 -3.03
CA GLU A 71 -2.38 4.56 -1.66
C GLU A 71 -3.33 3.61 -0.96
N THR A 72 -2.77 2.57 -0.34
CA THR A 72 -3.52 1.58 0.44
C THR A 72 -3.04 1.57 1.87
N THR A 73 -3.97 1.32 2.79
CA THR A 73 -3.61 0.98 4.18
C THR A 73 -4.07 -0.43 4.50
N ASN A 74 -3.34 -1.13 5.37
CA ASN A 74 -3.71 -2.49 5.83
C ASN A 74 -5.08 -2.51 6.53
N LEU A 75 -5.52 -1.36 7.09
CA LEU A 75 -6.72 -1.29 7.92
C LEU A 75 -8.02 -1.45 7.13
N GLU A 76 -8.20 -0.76 6.00
CA GLU A 76 -9.40 -0.91 5.17
C GLU A 76 -9.05 -0.67 3.69
N THR A 77 -9.55 -1.58 2.86
CA THR A 77 -9.46 -1.73 1.40
C THR A 77 -9.24 -0.45 0.56
N LEU A 78 -8.49 -0.59 -0.56
CA LEU A 78 -8.34 0.35 -1.67
C LEU A 78 -9.66 0.85 -2.28
#